data_AF-A0A2R4FJQ1-F1
#
_entry.id   AF-A0A2R4FJQ1-F1
#
_cell.length_a   1.000
_cell.length_b   1.000
_cell.length_c   1.000
_cell.angle_alpha   90.00
_cell.angle_beta   90.00
_cell.angle_gamma   90.00
#
_symmetry.space_group_name_H-M   'P 1'
#
loop_
_entity.id
_entity.type
_entity.pdbx_description
1 polymer ?
#
loop_
_entity_poly.entity_id
_entity_poly.type
_entity_poly.pdbx_seq_one_letter_code
_entity_poly.pdbx_strand_id
1 'polypeptide(L)'
;MCAPATAADPDRSLVMRILPVLTLSAVAAGLLVLVPGSPARAATLPTGARSLESVGLPGRYLRHQDHLGRLDEVTSGSTAQTRLDATFTVVNGLASPRCYSLQAANGQFLRHRDWRLRIDPNTGDPTFRADATFCPVDGPVAESVSLASYNYPDRRIRHRDSALWLDPYQDTATFRAESAFRLTAPWAPKTTRGPVIPGLFADPHLTTFNGRYYLYPTTDGYAGWSGTYYKAFSSTDLVNWTDHGVILDHGPDVSWADDSAWAPAVAAGNGRYYLYFSGGAASGNTAKQLGVAVADTPTGPFRDALGHPLVRAGQFPGGQAIDPMVFTDDDGVSYLYWGQGVARVVRLNADMVSYDPAQVRTITPPGYNEAPFVFKRNGTYYLMWSENDTRSEDYRVAYATGTSPFGPWTNRRVVLQKRLDAGIRGTGHHSVVRAPGTDTWYVAYHRFAVPAGNGTNRETTIDRMEFNADGTIRPIVPTA
;
A
#
# COMPACT_ATOMS: atom_id res chain seq x y z
N MET A 1 -44.83 -34.44 44.60
CA MET A 1 -45.88 -33.94 45.51
C MET A 1 -46.00 -32.44 45.27
N CYS A 2 -47.25 -32.02 45.02
CA CYS A 2 -47.87 -30.70 44.88
C CYS A 2 -47.03 -29.40 44.91
N ALA A 3 -47.18 -28.60 43.85
CA ALA A 3 -47.17 -27.12 43.91
C ALA A 3 -48.56 -26.61 44.44
N PRO A 4 -48.81 -25.31 44.68
CA PRO A 4 -48.93 -24.33 43.60
C PRO A 4 -48.51 -22.87 43.93
N ALA A 5 -48.70 -22.02 42.92
CA ALA A 5 -48.30 -20.62 42.76
C ALA A 5 -49.44 -19.61 43.09
N THR A 6 -49.18 -18.33 42.73
CA THR A 6 -50.09 -17.17 42.49
C THR A 6 -50.37 -16.27 43.72
N ALA A 7 -50.56 -14.94 43.64
CA ALA A 7 -50.42 -13.87 42.63
C ALA A 7 -50.76 -12.51 43.32
N ALA A 8 -50.37 -11.41 42.66
CA ALA A 8 -51.05 -10.10 42.55
C ALA A 8 -51.15 -9.07 43.71
N ASP A 9 -50.83 -7.83 43.29
CA ASP A 9 -50.95 -6.48 43.87
C ASP A 9 -52.42 -6.01 44.08
N PRO A 10 -52.72 -5.03 44.97
CA PRO A 10 -53.14 -3.71 44.45
C PRO A 10 -52.86 -2.45 45.33
N ASP A 11 -52.50 -1.36 44.64
CA ASP A 11 -53.11 0.00 44.60
C ASP A 11 -53.23 0.96 45.83
N ARG A 12 -52.57 2.13 45.66
CA ARG A 12 -52.93 3.55 45.96
C ARG A 12 -53.16 4.18 47.36
N SER A 13 -52.30 5.19 47.62
CA SER A 13 -52.52 6.54 48.22
C SER A 13 -52.73 6.60 49.77
N LEU A 14 -52.33 7.60 50.57
CA LEU A 14 -52.14 9.04 50.37
C LEU A 14 -51.42 9.68 51.62
N VAL A 15 -50.51 10.64 51.39
CA VAL A 15 -50.25 11.91 52.15
C VAL A 15 -49.49 12.01 53.50
N MET A 16 -48.41 12.81 53.39
CA MET A 16 -47.76 13.80 54.28
C MET A 16 -47.36 13.47 55.72
N ARG A 17 -46.04 13.63 55.98
CA ARG A 17 -45.54 14.58 56.98
C ARG A 17 -44.32 15.32 56.47
N ILE A 18 -44.42 16.64 56.54
CA ILE A 18 -43.41 17.66 56.20
C ILE A 18 -42.35 17.70 57.30
N LEU A 19 -41.07 17.79 56.93
CA LEU A 19 -39.96 18.22 57.77
C LEU A 19 -39.22 19.37 57.06
N PRO A 20 -38.68 20.35 57.79
CA PRO A 20 -38.36 21.67 57.26
C PRO A 20 -37.06 21.65 56.44
N VAL A 21 -37.08 22.37 55.31
CA VAL A 21 -35.89 22.67 54.52
C VAL A 21 -35.08 23.75 55.24
N LEU A 22 -33.91 23.39 55.75
CA LEU A 22 -32.83 24.36 55.98
C LEU A 22 -32.12 24.57 54.64
N THR A 23 -32.27 25.74 54.04
CA THR A 23 -31.44 26.17 52.91
C THR A 23 -30.03 26.49 53.40
N LEU A 24 -29.10 25.55 53.18
CA LEU A 24 -27.67 25.82 53.24
C LEU A 24 -27.22 26.20 51.82
N SER A 25 -26.98 27.48 51.58
CA SER A 25 -26.32 27.95 50.35
C SER A 25 -24.85 27.56 50.38
N ALA A 26 -24.51 26.37 49.89
CA ALA A 26 -23.14 25.98 49.63
C ALA A 26 -22.74 26.47 48.23
N VAL A 27 -21.87 27.48 48.17
CA VAL A 27 -21.15 27.85 46.95
C VAL A 27 -20.17 26.72 46.64
N ALA A 28 -20.56 25.81 45.75
CA ALA A 28 -19.65 24.81 45.21
C ALA A 28 -18.73 25.48 44.19
N ALA A 29 -17.51 25.84 44.62
CA ALA A 29 -16.42 26.10 43.71
C ALA A 29 -16.07 24.79 43.00
N GLY A 30 -16.60 24.61 41.78
CA GLY A 30 -16.26 23.48 40.92
C GLY A 30 -14.78 23.54 40.56
N LEU A 31 -13.97 22.73 41.23
CA LEU A 31 -12.59 22.49 40.81
C LEU A 31 -12.66 21.66 39.52
N LEU A 32 -12.45 22.31 38.38
CA LEU A 32 -12.33 21.65 37.09
C LEU A 32 -11.04 20.80 37.13
N VAL A 33 -11.17 19.51 37.41
CA VAL A 33 -10.07 18.57 37.23
C VAL A 33 -9.85 18.45 35.72
N LEU A 34 -8.80 19.13 35.22
CA LEU A 34 -8.26 18.87 33.90
C LEU A 34 -7.79 17.42 33.87
N VAL A 35 -8.61 16.55 33.28
CA VAL A 35 -8.09 15.31 32.71
C VAL A 35 -7.04 15.73 31.68
N PRO A 36 -5.79 15.24 31.74
CA PRO A 36 -4.85 15.49 30.66
C PRO A 36 -5.52 15.00 29.38
N GLY A 37 -5.77 15.92 28.45
CA GLY A 37 -6.26 15.54 27.14
C GLY A 37 -5.35 14.45 26.59
N SER A 38 -5.94 13.39 26.04
CA SER A 38 -5.21 12.42 25.23
C SER A 38 -4.21 13.18 24.35
N PRO A 39 -2.93 12.75 24.29
CA PRO A 39 -1.92 13.49 23.54
C PRO A 39 -2.45 13.78 22.14
N ALA A 40 -2.29 15.02 21.70
CA ALA A 40 -2.60 15.45 20.34
C ALA A 40 -2.02 14.38 19.41
N ARG A 41 -2.92 13.72 18.66
CA ARG A 41 -2.54 12.66 17.76
C ARG A 41 -1.51 13.25 16.81
N ALA A 42 -0.31 12.65 16.72
CA ALA A 42 0.73 13.10 15.81
C ALA A 42 0.11 13.38 14.44
N ALA A 43 0.40 14.55 13.86
CA ALA A 43 -0.08 14.93 12.55
C ALA A 43 0.17 13.80 11.53
N THR A 44 -0.87 13.05 11.21
CA THR A 44 -0.84 12.06 10.13
C THR A 44 -1.40 12.70 8.88
N LEU A 45 -0.76 12.48 7.74
CA LEU A 45 -1.26 12.88 6.42
C LEU A 45 -1.89 11.64 5.78
N PRO A 46 -3.24 11.46 5.80
CA PRO A 46 -3.84 10.27 5.23
C PRO A 46 -3.57 10.18 3.73
N THR A 47 -3.16 9.00 3.26
CA THR A 47 -2.88 8.76 1.84
C THR A 47 -4.15 8.82 0.97
N GLY A 48 -3.97 9.05 -0.33
CA GLY A 48 -5.03 9.22 -1.33
C GLY A 48 -5.35 10.68 -1.66
N ALA A 49 -6.37 10.89 -2.49
CA ALA A 49 -6.76 12.21 -2.98
C ALA A 49 -7.24 13.13 -1.85
N ARG A 50 -6.63 14.31 -1.70
CA ARG A 50 -6.93 15.31 -0.67
C ARG A 50 -6.78 16.72 -1.24
N SER A 51 -7.47 17.67 -0.62
CA SER A 51 -7.23 19.09 -0.80
C SER A 51 -6.76 19.69 0.52
N LEU A 52 -5.80 20.63 0.46
CA LEU A 52 -5.16 21.23 1.63
C LEU A 52 -5.62 22.68 1.76
N GLU A 53 -6.52 22.94 2.70
CA GLU A 53 -7.04 24.29 2.99
C GLU A 53 -6.10 25.03 3.94
N SER A 54 -5.79 26.30 3.67
CA SER A 54 -4.99 27.12 4.57
C SER A 54 -5.70 27.35 5.90
N VAL A 55 -4.98 27.20 7.02
CA VAL A 55 -5.48 27.59 8.34
C VAL A 55 -5.57 29.10 8.47
N GLY A 56 -4.56 29.83 8.01
CA GLY A 56 -4.49 31.29 8.12
C GLY A 56 -5.42 32.03 7.15
N LEU A 57 -5.82 31.39 6.04
CA LEU A 57 -6.75 31.94 5.04
C LEU A 57 -7.82 30.90 4.66
N PRO A 58 -8.85 30.68 5.50
CA PRO A 58 -9.92 29.72 5.21
C PRO A 58 -10.59 29.99 3.85
N GLY A 59 -11.01 28.92 3.17
CA GLY A 59 -11.53 28.94 1.80
C GLY A 59 -10.44 28.97 0.72
N ARG A 60 -9.16 29.14 1.07
CA ARG A 60 -8.04 29.06 0.12
C ARG A 60 -7.31 27.73 0.23
N TYR A 61 -6.99 27.15 -0.92
CA TYR A 61 -6.40 25.81 -1.02
C TYR A 61 -5.05 25.85 -1.71
N LEU A 62 -4.17 24.95 -1.27
CA LEU A 62 -2.93 24.61 -1.98
C LEU A 62 -3.30 24.14 -3.38
N ARG A 63 -2.79 24.84 -4.38
CA ARG A 63 -3.03 24.58 -5.81
C ARG A 63 -1.74 24.79 -6.59
N HIS A 64 -1.61 24.14 -7.73
CA HIS A 64 -0.60 24.51 -8.73
C HIS A 64 -1.19 25.30 -9.90
N GLN A 65 -0.43 26.24 -10.44
CA GLN A 65 -0.76 26.95 -11.69
C GLN A 65 0.53 27.28 -12.41
N ASP A 66 0.60 26.99 -13.71
CA ASP A 66 1.82 27.22 -14.51
C ASP A 66 3.06 26.61 -13.84
N HIS A 67 2.90 25.39 -13.33
CA HIS A 67 3.87 24.64 -12.52
C HIS A 67 4.19 25.19 -11.13
N LEU A 68 3.71 26.37 -10.71
CA LEU A 68 4.04 26.97 -9.42
C LEU A 68 2.96 26.71 -8.36
N GLY A 69 3.40 26.42 -7.14
CA GLY A 69 2.54 26.27 -5.96
C GLY A 69 2.02 27.61 -5.46
N ARG A 70 0.72 27.68 -5.19
CA ARG A 70 0.01 28.89 -4.75
C ARG A 70 -1.20 28.56 -3.87
N LEU A 71 -1.77 29.60 -3.26
CA LEU A 71 -3.04 29.55 -2.56
C LEU A 71 -4.09 30.34 -3.33
N ASP A 72 -5.13 29.65 -3.78
CA ASP A 72 -6.29 30.26 -4.44
C ASP A 72 -7.58 29.88 -3.72
N GLU A 73 -8.59 30.74 -3.84
CA GLU A 73 -9.95 30.38 -3.42
C GLU A 73 -10.49 29.28 -4.33
N VAL A 74 -11.05 28.23 -3.74
CA VAL A 74 -11.66 27.11 -4.48
C VAL A 74 -13.05 26.87 -3.90
N THR A 75 -14.04 26.84 -4.79
CA THR A 75 -15.44 26.62 -4.44
C THR A 75 -16.05 25.59 -5.39
N SER A 76 -17.28 25.17 -5.10
CA SER A 76 -18.06 24.34 -6.03
C SER A 76 -18.28 25.01 -7.40
N GLY A 77 -18.26 26.34 -7.45
CA GLY A 77 -18.38 27.13 -8.68
C GLY A 77 -17.08 27.31 -9.47
N SER A 78 -15.92 26.92 -8.93
CA SER A 78 -14.64 27.00 -9.65
C SER A 78 -14.63 26.11 -10.91
N THR A 79 -13.69 26.34 -11.82
CA THR A 79 -13.57 25.47 -13.01
C THR A 79 -13.13 24.05 -12.61
N ALA A 80 -13.41 23.07 -13.48
CA ALA A 80 -12.93 21.70 -13.25
C ALA A 80 -11.40 21.63 -13.13
N GLN A 81 -10.67 22.40 -13.96
CA GLN A 81 -9.21 22.49 -13.88
C GLN A 81 -8.75 23.10 -12.55
N THR A 82 -9.41 24.14 -12.07
CA THR A 82 -9.07 24.75 -10.76
C THR A 82 -9.22 23.74 -9.63
N ARG A 83 -10.32 22.99 -9.61
CA ARG A 83 -10.56 21.94 -8.61
C ARG A 83 -9.57 20.78 -8.73
N LEU A 84 -9.19 20.42 -9.96
CA LEU A 84 -8.19 19.39 -10.24
C LEU A 84 -6.81 19.80 -9.74
N ASP A 85 -6.36 21.00 -10.06
CA ASP A 85 -5.05 21.53 -9.66
C ASP A 85 -4.94 21.78 -8.14
N ALA A 86 -6.07 21.91 -7.44
CA ALA A 86 -6.18 22.02 -5.98
C ALA A 86 -6.36 20.66 -5.28
N THR A 87 -6.31 19.57 -6.03
CA THR A 87 -6.42 18.20 -5.53
C THR A 87 -5.10 17.47 -5.76
N PHE A 88 -4.53 16.92 -4.69
CA PHE A 88 -3.30 16.13 -4.75
C PHE A 88 -3.57 14.72 -4.24
N THR A 89 -2.94 13.74 -4.87
CA THR A 89 -2.84 12.40 -4.30
C THR A 89 -1.67 12.41 -3.31
N VAL A 90 -1.97 12.28 -2.03
CA VAL A 90 -0.98 12.07 -0.99
C VAL A 90 -0.46 10.63 -1.09
N VAL A 91 0.84 10.48 -1.30
CA VAL A 91 1.52 9.19 -1.43
C VAL A 91 2.69 9.10 -0.44
N ASN A 92 3.27 7.91 -0.29
CA ASN A 92 4.49 7.73 0.51
C ASN A 92 5.59 8.69 0.06
N GLY A 93 6.39 9.16 1.01
CA GLY A 93 7.53 10.02 0.74
C GLY A 93 8.53 9.34 -0.17
N LEU A 94 8.85 9.97 -1.30
CA LEU A 94 9.82 9.47 -2.27
C LEU A 94 11.23 9.29 -1.65
N ALA A 95 11.55 10.01 -0.56
CA ALA A 95 12.80 9.86 0.18
C ALA A 95 12.67 9.20 1.55
N SER A 96 11.47 9.02 2.09
CA SER A 96 11.29 8.43 3.42
C SER A 96 9.89 7.83 3.63
N PRO A 97 9.77 6.61 4.19
CA PRO A 97 8.49 5.99 4.56
C PRO A 97 7.69 6.76 5.63
N ARG A 98 8.36 7.58 6.43
CA ARG A 98 7.74 8.32 7.54
C ARG A 98 7.19 9.69 7.11
N CYS A 99 7.43 10.06 5.86
CA CYS A 99 7.05 11.32 5.27
C CYS A 99 6.21 11.06 4.02
N TYR A 100 5.77 12.12 3.34
CA TYR A 100 4.82 12.04 2.24
C TYR A 100 5.25 12.88 1.06
N SER A 101 4.74 12.52 -0.11
CA SER A 101 4.86 13.31 -1.33
C SER A 101 3.46 13.62 -1.86
N LEU A 102 3.30 14.76 -2.53
CA LEU A 102 2.02 15.20 -3.09
C LEU A 102 2.10 15.13 -4.61
N GLN A 103 1.34 14.21 -5.20
CA GLN A 103 1.28 14.02 -6.66
C GLN A 103 0.08 14.76 -7.23
N ALA A 104 0.31 15.58 -8.25
CA ALA A 104 -0.73 16.25 -9.03
C ALA A 104 -1.39 15.27 -10.01
N ALA A 105 -2.57 15.61 -10.52
CA ALA A 105 -3.34 14.76 -11.44
C ALA A 105 -2.61 14.43 -12.76
N ASN A 106 -1.66 15.25 -13.18
CA ASN A 106 -0.82 15.01 -14.36
C ASN A 106 0.38 14.09 -14.10
N GLY A 107 0.49 13.52 -12.88
CA GLY A 107 1.57 12.63 -12.47
C GLY A 107 2.83 13.32 -11.95
N GLN A 108 2.92 14.66 -12.04
CA GLN A 108 4.03 15.44 -11.48
C GLN A 108 3.92 15.55 -9.96
N PHE A 109 5.05 15.82 -9.30
CA PHE A 109 5.10 15.90 -7.84
C PHE A 109 5.40 17.32 -7.38
N LEU A 110 4.73 17.74 -6.31
CA LEU A 110 5.08 18.95 -5.59
C LEU A 110 6.48 18.78 -4.98
N ARG A 111 7.37 19.70 -5.30
CA ARG A 111 8.72 19.81 -4.75
C ARG A 111 9.09 21.25 -4.49
N HIS A 112 10.09 21.48 -3.66
CA HIS A 112 10.73 22.79 -3.57
C HIS A 112 11.87 22.89 -4.59
N ARG A 113 12.08 24.07 -5.20
CA ARG A 113 13.27 24.43 -5.98
C ARG A 113 13.52 25.91 -5.77
N ASP A 114 14.74 26.31 -5.44
CA ASP A 114 15.05 27.72 -5.15
C ASP A 114 14.10 28.30 -4.07
N TRP A 115 13.75 27.47 -3.07
CA TRP A 115 12.76 27.73 -2.02
C TRP A 115 11.32 27.94 -2.49
N ARG A 116 11.05 27.84 -3.79
CA ARG A 116 9.72 27.97 -4.37
C ARG A 116 9.07 26.60 -4.52
N LEU A 117 7.82 26.45 -4.08
CA LEU A 117 7.07 25.22 -4.34
C LEU A 117 6.58 25.20 -5.78
N ARG A 118 6.74 24.05 -6.42
CA ARG A 118 6.37 23.81 -7.82
C ARG A 118 6.07 22.34 -8.06
N ILE A 119 5.39 22.02 -9.15
CA ILE A 119 5.23 20.65 -9.63
C ILE A 119 6.21 20.37 -10.77
N ASP A 120 6.91 19.25 -10.70
CA ASP A 120 7.86 18.82 -11.72
C ASP A 120 7.73 17.29 -11.97
N PRO A 121 8.13 16.79 -13.16
CA PRO A 121 8.21 15.34 -13.40
C PRO A 121 9.18 14.67 -12.44
N ASN A 122 8.83 13.47 -11.95
CA ASN A 122 9.73 12.69 -11.11
C ASN A 122 10.91 12.15 -11.94
N THR A 123 12.09 12.72 -11.73
CA THR A 123 13.35 12.29 -12.36
C THR A 123 13.96 11.06 -11.69
N GLY A 124 13.45 10.66 -10.52
CA GLY A 124 13.89 9.49 -9.79
C GLY A 124 15.25 9.63 -9.10
N ASP A 125 15.95 10.76 -9.23
CA ASP A 125 17.24 10.99 -8.57
C ASP A 125 17.10 11.37 -7.08
N PRO A 126 18.14 11.17 -6.25
CA PRO A 126 18.06 11.45 -4.80
C PRO A 126 17.66 12.88 -4.45
N THR A 127 18.10 13.87 -5.23
CA THR A 127 17.79 15.29 -4.99
C THR A 127 16.32 15.55 -5.23
N PHE A 128 15.76 15.08 -6.35
CA PHE A 128 14.33 15.21 -6.61
C PHE A 128 13.50 14.55 -5.51
N ARG A 129 13.82 13.31 -5.13
CA ARG A 129 13.09 12.57 -4.10
C ARG A 129 13.10 13.33 -2.77
N ALA A 130 14.25 13.88 -2.39
CA ALA A 130 14.39 14.67 -1.17
C ALA A 130 13.57 15.98 -1.24
N ASP A 131 13.64 16.70 -2.35
CA ASP A 131 12.93 17.96 -2.56
C ASP A 131 11.41 17.81 -2.63
N ALA A 132 10.93 16.64 -3.06
CA ALA A 132 9.52 16.28 -3.19
C ALA A 132 8.95 15.57 -1.94
N THR A 133 9.73 15.41 -0.88
CA THR A 133 9.30 14.72 0.34
C THR A 133 9.11 15.69 1.50
N PHE A 134 7.94 15.63 2.14
CA PHE A 134 7.57 16.47 3.26
C PHE A 134 7.08 15.64 4.44
N CYS A 135 7.59 15.94 5.63
CA CYS A 135 7.24 15.26 6.87
C CYS A 135 6.17 16.09 7.60
N PRO A 136 5.04 15.50 7.99
CA PRO A 136 3.99 16.23 8.67
C PRO A 136 4.44 16.54 10.09
N VAL A 137 4.13 17.74 10.54
CA VAL A 137 4.26 18.18 11.93
C VAL A 137 2.93 18.79 12.36
N ASP A 138 2.68 18.82 13.65
CA ASP A 138 1.44 19.35 14.20
C ASP A 138 1.24 20.82 13.79
N GLY A 139 0.06 21.12 13.27
CA GLY A 139 -0.37 22.50 13.04
C GLY A 139 -0.87 23.17 14.33
N PRO A 140 -1.11 24.49 14.30
CA PRO A 140 -1.53 25.25 15.48
C PRO A 140 -2.98 25.01 15.90
N VAL A 141 -3.78 24.31 15.09
CA VAL A 141 -5.18 23.98 15.38
C VAL A 141 -5.44 22.49 15.17
N ALA A 142 -6.49 21.96 15.82
CA ALA A 142 -6.88 20.56 15.68
C ALA A 142 -7.05 20.17 14.20
N GLU A 143 -6.59 18.96 13.86
CA GLU A 143 -6.69 18.36 12.51
C GLU A 143 -5.98 19.15 11.40
N SER A 144 -5.10 20.09 11.77
CA SER A 144 -4.20 20.76 10.84
C SER A 144 -2.78 20.22 10.92
N VAL A 145 -2.08 20.30 9.80
CA VAL A 145 -0.68 19.88 9.67
C VAL A 145 0.14 21.02 9.08
N SER A 146 1.38 21.14 9.53
CA SER A 146 2.43 21.83 8.78
C SER A 146 3.30 20.80 8.09
N LEU A 147 3.87 21.17 6.93
CA LEU A 147 4.68 20.26 6.12
C LEU A 147 6.14 20.70 6.16
N ALA A 148 6.97 19.95 6.90
CA ALA A 148 8.41 20.15 6.98
C ALA A 148 9.11 19.52 5.78
N SER A 149 10.14 20.16 5.23
CA SER A 149 10.95 19.53 4.18
C SER A 149 11.78 18.38 4.76
N TYR A 150 11.90 17.28 4.01
CA TYR A 150 12.75 16.15 4.40
C TYR A 150 14.24 16.52 4.44
N ASN A 151 14.74 17.22 3.42
CA ASN A 151 16.15 17.63 3.34
C ASN A 151 16.46 18.98 3.99
N TYR A 152 15.45 19.75 4.36
CA TYR A 152 15.58 20.96 5.18
C TYR A 152 14.58 20.93 6.35
N PRO A 153 14.83 20.12 7.39
CA PRO A 153 13.87 19.86 8.48
C PRO A 153 13.52 21.08 9.33
N ASP A 154 14.33 22.14 9.28
CA ASP A 154 14.09 23.44 9.92
C ASP A 154 13.14 24.34 9.11
N ARG A 155 12.70 23.91 7.92
CA ARG A 155 11.84 24.69 7.02
C ARG A 155 10.45 24.11 6.87
N ARG A 156 9.46 24.96 6.56
CA ARG A 156 8.06 24.58 6.35
C ARG A 156 7.53 25.14 5.04
N ILE A 157 6.59 24.42 4.42
CA ILE A 157 5.74 25.01 3.37
C ILE A 157 4.93 26.14 4.02
N ARG A 158 5.07 27.35 3.51
CA ARG A 158 4.38 28.55 3.96
C ARG A 158 3.81 29.31 2.77
N HIS A 159 2.63 29.89 2.94
CA HIS A 159 2.11 30.83 1.97
C HIS A 159 2.54 32.27 2.28
N ARG A 160 2.93 33.02 1.25
CA ARG A 160 3.12 34.47 1.31
C ARG A 160 2.82 35.07 -0.06
N ASP A 161 2.04 36.15 -0.09
CA ASP A 161 1.60 36.82 -1.34
C ASP A 161 0.88 35.85 -2.31
N SER A 162 0.00 35.00 -1.77
CA SER A 162 -0.69 33.89 -2.47
C SER A 162 0.23 32.81 -3.03
N ALA A 163 1.53 32.87 -2.74
CA ALA A 163 2.56 32.06 -3.36
C ALA A 163 3.10 31.08 -2.29
N LEU A 164 3.42 29.82 -2.64
CA LEU A 164 3.97 28.84 -1.70
C LEU A 164 5.51 28.80 -1.72
N TRP A 165 6.11 28.89 -0.54
CA TRP A 165 7.56 28.92 -0.32
C TRP A 165 7.97 27.92 0.76
N LEU A 166 9.25 27.54 0.75
CA LEU A 166 9.89 26.73 1.78
C LEU A 166 10.75 27.64 2.68
N ASP A 167 10.14 28.12 3.75
CA ASP A 167 10.73 29.14 4.63
C ASP A 167 11.28 28.53 5.94
N PRO A 168 12.33 29.12 6.54
CA PRO A 168 12.79 28.77 7.88
C PRO A 168 11.66 28.91 8.91
N TYR A 169 11.48 27.89 9.75
CA TYR A 169 10.46 27.88 10.78
C TYR A 169 10.69 29.00 11.79
N GLN A 170 9.61 29.68 12.16
CA GLN A 170 9.58 30.67 13.22
C GLN A 170 8.44 30.32 14.16
N ASP A 171 8.69 30.26 15.46
CA ASP A 171 7.65 29.99 16.45
C ASP A 171 6.82 31.23 16.78
N THR A 172 6.15 31.77 15.75
CA THR A 172 5.23 32.90 15.87
C THR A 172 3.83 32.46 15.48
N ALA A 173 2.81 33.11 16.05
CA ALA A 173 1.41 32.83 15.71
C ALA A 173 1.15 32.99 14.20
N THR A 174 1.69 34.06 13.59
CA THR A 174 1.58 34.33 12.16
C THR A 174 2.20 33.21 11.33
N PHE A 175 3.45 32.83 11.60
CA PHE A 175 4.12 31.77 10.84
C PHE A 175 3.35 30.44 10.95
N ARG A 176 2.92 30.07 12.16
CA ARG A 176 2.15 28.83 12.38
C ARG A 176 0.83 28.84 11.60
N ALA A 177 0.13 29.96 11.54
CA ALA A 177 -1.10 30.08 10.75
C ALA A 177 -0.85 30.00 9.23
N GLU A 178 0.24 30.61 8.75
CA GLU A 178 0.58 30.67 7.31
C GLU A 178 1.25 29.40 6.76
N SER A 179 1.71 28.51 7.64
CA SER A 179 2.38 27.26 7.28
C SER A 179 1.57 26.01 7.60
N ALA A 180 0.31 26.17 8.02
CA ALA A 180 -0.56 25.08 8.41
C ALA A 180 -1.75 24.91 7.47
N PHE A 181 -2.15 23.66 7.27
CA PHE A 181 -3.21 23.25 6.36
C PHE A 181 -4.16 22.26 7.03
N ARG A 182 -5.46 22.42 6.81
CA ARG A 182 -6.48 21.39 7.10
C ARG A 182 -6.60 20.46 5.91
N LEU A 183 -6.66 19.16 6.17
CA LEU A 183 -6.92 18.18 5.13
C LEU A 183 -8.41 18.02 4.94
N THR A 184 -8.85 18.19 3.70
CA THR A 184 -10.26 18.16 3.31
C THR A 184 -10.52 17.10 2.26
N ALA A 185 -11.80 16.80 2.04
CA ALA A 185 -12.21 16.01 0.88
C ALA A 185 -11.67 16.65 -0.41
N PRO A 186 -11.24 15.85 -1.40
CA PRO A 186 -10.67 16.39 -2.62
C PRO A 186 -11.72 17.20 -3.41
N TRP A 187 -11.32 18.33 -3.97
CA TRP A 187 -12.18 19.13 -4.84
C TRP A 187 -12.50 18.46 -6.18
N ALA A 188 -11.62 17.57 -6.64
CA ALA A 188 -11.85 16.69 -7.78
C ALA A 188 -12.24 15.28 -7.31
N PRO A 189 -13.30 14.66 -7.88
CA PRO A 189 -13.72 13.32 -7.49
C PRO A 189 -12.66 12.27 -7.84
N LYS A 190 -12.58 11.21 -7.02
CA LYS A 190 -11.78 10.03 -7.33
C LYS A 190 -12.31 9.40 -8.63
N THR A 191 -11.45 9.21 -9.62
CA THR A 191 -11.79 8.45 -10.82
C THR A 191 -11.64 6.96 -10.57
N THR A 192 -12.44 6.12 -11.23
CA THR A 192 -12.21 4.66 -11.28
C THR A 192 -11.11 4.27 -12.28
N ARG A 193 -10.40 5.26 -12.81
CA ARG A 193 -9.27 5.12 -13.72
C ARG A 193 -7.97 5.39 -12.96
N GLY A 194 -6.91 4.69 -13.34
CA GLY A 194 -5.59 4.77 -12.68
C GLY A 194 -5.33 3.62 -11.70
N PRO A 195 -4.27 3.73 -10.88
CA PRO A 195 -3.88 2.67 -9.97
C PRO A 195 -4.90 2.45 -8.85
N VAL A 196 -5.03 1.20 -8.39
CA VAL A 196 -6.00 0.82 -7.36
C VAL A 196 -5.63 1.33 -5.97
N ILE A 197 -4.32 1.51 -5.73
CA ILE A 197 -3.77 2.12 -4.52
C ILE A 197 -2.91 3.34 -4.91
N PRO A 198 -2.93 4.42 -4.12
CA PRO A 198 -2.19 5.64 -4.44
C PRO A 198 -0.69 5.45 -4.19
N GLY A 199 0.14 5.90 -5.13
CA GLY A 199 1.60 5.87 -5.01
C GLY A 199 2.27 4.90 -5.96
N LEU A 200 3.58 4.77 -5.82
CA LEU A 200 4.40 3.88 -6.62
C LEU A 200 4.53 2.53 -5.90
N PHE A 201 3.84 1.54 -6.43
CA PHE A 201 3.76 0.20 -5.87
C PHE A 201 3.83 -0.81 -7.00
N ALA A 202 4.69 -1.80 -6.80
CA ALA A 202 4.94 -2.85 -7.75
C ALA A 202 4.68 -4.22 -7.13
N ASP A 203 4.88 -5.25 -7.95
CA ASP A 203 4.89 -6.64 -7.55
C ASP A 203 3.72 -7.05 -6.61
N PRO A 204 2.46 -6.79 -7.01
CA PRO A 204 1.33 -6.94 -6.11
C PRO A 204 1.02 -8.40 -5.81
N HIS A 205 0.93 -8.74 -4.53
CA HIS A 205 0.30 -9.97 -4.06
C HIS A 205 -1.09 -9.69 -3.50
N LEU A 206 -2.11 -9.96 -4.31
CA LEU A 206 -3.52 -9.84 -3.97
C LEU A 206 -4.06 -11.21 -3.55
N THR A 207 -4.66 -11.27 -2.37
CA THR A 207 -5.25 -12.48 -1.80
C THR A 207 -6.51 -12.15 -1.00
N THR A 208 -7.21 -13.17 -0.52
CA THR A 208 -8.38 -13.02 0.35
C THR A 208 -8.18 -13.76 1.66
N PHE A 209 -8.44 -13.08 2.76
CA PHE A 209 -8.53 -13.69 4.09
C PHE A 209 -9.86 -13.31 4.74
N ASN A 210 -10.60 -14.30 5.23
CA ASN A 210 -11.89 -14.09 5.91
C ASN A 210 -12.87 -13.21 5.11
N GLY A 211 -12.97 -13.43 3.79
CA GLY A 211 -13.88 -12.69 2.91
C GLY A 211 -13.46 -11.25 2.57
N ARG A 212 -12.29 -10.80 3.01
CA ARG A 212 -11.74 -9.47 2.70
C ARG A 212 -10.50 -9.60 1.80
N TYR A 213 -10.33 -8.66 0.88
CA TYR A 213 -9.14 -8.59 0.02
C TYR A 213 -7.98 -7.94 0.78
N TYR A 214 -6.79 -8.48 0.58
CA TYR A 214 -5.53 -7.92 1.06
C TYR A 214 -4.53 -7.84 -0.08
N LEU A 215 -3.81 -6.73 -0.14
CA LEU A 215 -2.83 -6.45 -1.18
C LEU A 215 -1.49 -6.09 -0.51
N TYR A 216 -0.44 -6.82 -0.90
CA TYR A 216 0.93 -6.66 -0.41
C TYR A 216 1.84 -6.38 -1.60
N PRO A 217 2.24 -5.12 -1.84
CA PRO A 217 3.14 -4.77 -2.93
C PRO A 217 4.59 -4.58 -2.46
N THR A 218 5.52 -4.59 -3.41
CA THR A 218 6.81 -3.90 -3.29
C THR A 218 6.56 -2.38 -3.23
N THR A 219 7.21 -1.69 -2.30
CA THR A 219 7.25 -0.22 -2.34
C THR A 219 8.24 0.24 -3.42
N ASP A 220 7.74 0.87 -4.49
CA ASP A 220 8.53 1.26 -5.67
C ASP A 220 8.90 2.76 -5.64
N GLY A 221 9.63 3.25 -6.64
CA GLY A 221 10.03 4.66 -6.73
C GLY A 221 11.43 4.98 -6.18
N TYR A 222 12.16 3.96 -5.72
CA TYR A 222 13.53 4.06 -5.25
C TYR A 222 14.52 3.58 -6.31
N ALA A 223 15.69 4.22 -6.38
CA ALA A 223 16.74 3.85 -7.33
C ALA A 223 17.19 2.41 -7.08
N GLY A 224 17.32 1.61 -8.15
CA GLY A 224 17.72 0.21 -8.04
C GLY A 224 16.74 -0.67 -7.23
N TRP A 225 15.49 -0.23 -7.09
CA TRP A 225 14.46 -0.88 -6.27
C TRP A 225 14.87 -0.99 -4.78
N SER A 226 15.66 -0.05 -4.27
CA SER A 226 16.23 -0.13 -2.91
C SER A 226 15.24 0.12 -1.75
N GLY A 227 13.95 -0.14 -1.95
CA GLY A 227 12.95 -0.03 -0.88
C GLY A 227 13.23 -1.09 0.19
N THR A 228 13.07 -0.75 1.46
CA THR A 228 13.39 -1.65 2.59
C THR A 228 12.16 -2.25 3.26
N TYR A 229 10.96 -1.78 2.93
CA TYR A 229 9.76 -2.10 3.70
C TYR A 229 8.58 -2.50 2.83
N TYR A 230 7.72 -3.33 3.42
CA TYR A 230 6.44 -3.74 2.87
C TYR A 230 5.29 -3.01 3.57
N LYS A 231 4.21 -2.80 2.82
CA LYS A 231 2.92 -2.33 3.35
C LYS A 231 1.83 -3.35 3.10
N ALA A 232 0.75 -3.25 3.86
CA ALA A 232 -0.50 -3.95 3.56
C ALA A 232 -1.61 -2.96 3.23
N PHE A 233 -2.43 -3.33 2.27
CA PHE A 233 -3.68 -2.67 1.97
C PHE A 233 -4.82 -3.67 2.08
N SER A 234 -6.03 -3.20 2.39
CA SER A 234 -7.19 -4.09 2.39
C SER A 234 -8.45 -3.43 1.82
N SER A 235 -9.34 -4.23 1.26
CA SER A 235 -10.56 -3.77 0.61
C SER A 235 -11.69 -4.81 0.74
N THR A 236 -12.94 -4.34 0.68
CA THR A 236 -14.14 -5.18 0.55
C THR A 236 -14.68 -5.24 -0.88
N ASP A 237 -14.23 -4.34 -1.76
CA ASP A 237 -14.84 -4.12 -3.08
C ASP A 237 -13.81 -3.96 -4.22
N LEU A 238 -12.50 -4.09 -3.92
CA LEU A 238 -11.36 -3.87 -4.82
C LEU A 238 -11.19 -2.44 -5.33
N VAL A 239 -12.03 -1.50 -4.87
CA VAL A 239 -12.05 -0.10 -5.30
C VAL A 239 -11.60 0.82 -4.18
N ASN A 240 -12.07 0.57 -2.96
CA ASN A 240 -11.81 1.34 -1.77
C ASN A 240 -10.83 0.58 -0.88
N TRP A 241 -9.64 1.15 -0.74
CA TRP A 241 -8.51 0.52 -0.05
C TRP A 241 -8.19 1.27 1.24
N THR A 242 -8.01 0.51 2.31
CA THR A 242 -7.44 0.96 3.59
C THR A 242 -5.96 0.64 3.59
N ASP A 243 -5.13 1.66 3.78
CA ASP A 243 -3.68 1.55 3.98
C ASP A 243 -3.37 1.24 5.45
N HIS A 244 -2.68 0.13 5.71
CA HIS A 244 -2.33 -0.32 7.07
C HIS A 244 -0.91 0.07 7.48
N GLY A 245 -0.21 0.89 6.69
CA GLY A 245 1.15 1.31 6.99
C GLY A 245 2.18 0.22 6.74
N VAL A 246 3.36 0.40 7.33
CA VAL A 246 4.49 -0.54 7.23
C VAL A 246 4.20 -1.78 8.08
N ILE A 247 4.33 -2.96 7.46
CA ILE A 247 4.07 -4.25 8.10
C ILE A 247 5.33 -5.06 8.39
N LEU A 248 6.43 -4.76 7.68
CA LEU A 248 7.76 -5.36 7.83
C LEU A 248 8.78 -4.40 7.23
N ASP A 249 9.89 -4.13 7.94
CA ASP A 249 11.01 -3.29 7.48
C ASP A 249 12.35 -4.03 7.62
N HIS A 250 13.08 -4.14 6.52
CA HIS A 250 14.43 -4.71 6.46
C HIS A 250 15.41 -3.82 7.24
N GLY A 251 16.25 -4.44 8.07
CA GLY A 251 17.11 -3.77 9.04
C GLY A 251 16.52 -3.80 10.45
N PRO A 252 15.43 -3.05 10.74
CA PRO A 252 14.78 -3.09 12.04
C PRO A 252 14.14 -4.45 12.39
N ASP A 253 13.45 -5.09 11.44
CA ASP A 253 12.69 -6.32 11.68
C ASP A 253 13.38 -7.59 11.13
N VAL A 254 14.37 -7.42 10.24
CA VAL A 254 15.11 -8.51 9.59
C VAL A 254 16.61 -8.22 9.71
N SER A 255 17.34 -9.02 10.48
CA SER A 255 18.74 -8.72 10.82
C SER A 255 19.73 -8.98 9.69
N TRP A 256 19.37 -9.82 8.72
CA TRP A 256 20.25 -10.26 7.62
C TRP A 256 19.96 -9.56 6.28
N ALA A 257 18.94 -8.69 6.23
CA ALA A 257 18.61 -7.88 5.06
C ALA A 257 18.21 -6.47 5.50
N ASP A 258 18.81 -5.46 4.87
CA ASP A 258 18.55 -4.02 5.07
C ASP A 258 18.33 -3.30 3.71
N ASP A 259 18.12 -4.06 2.63
CA ASP A 259 17.82 -3.56 1.30
C ASP A 259 16.84 -4.51 0.57
N SER A 260 16.24 -4.00 -0.50
CA SER A 260 15.56 -4.79 -1.53
C SER A 260 14.39 -5.64 -1.01
N ALA A 261 13.44 -5.02 -0.30
CA ALA A 261 12.15 -5.60 0.05
C ALA A 261 11.28 -5.79 -1.21
N TRP A 262 11.52 -6.86 -1.95
CA TRP A 262 10.86 -7.16 -3.23
C TRP A 262 9.84 -8.28 -3.15
N ALA A 263 8.77 -8.14 -3.92
CA ALA A 263 7.81 -9.16 -4.34
C ALA A 263 7.36 -10.09 -3.20
N PRO A 264 6.57 -9.59 -2.23
CA PRO A 264 6.14 -10.42 -1.13
C PRO A 264 5.06 -11.41 -1.59
N ALA A 265 4.94 -12.55 -0.91
CA ALA A 265 3.76 -13.41 -0.98
C ALA A 265 3.26 -13.76 0.41
N VAL A 266 1.94 -13.73 0.61
CA VAL A 266 1.34 -13.96 1.93
C VAL A 266 0.40 -15.16 1.90
N ALA A 267 0.64 -16.12 2.79
CA ALA A 267 -0.22 -17.28 2.98
C ALA A 267 -0.69 -17.38 4.44
N ALA A 268 -1.91 -17.88 4.65
CA ALA A 268 -2.39 -18.25 5.98
C ALA A 268 -2.09 -19.73 6.24
N GLY A 269 -1.67 -20.06 7.46
CA GLY A 269 -1.39 -21.42 7.90
C GLY A 269 -1.32 -21.47 9.42
N ASN A 270 -1.67 -22.59 10.05
CA ASN A 270 -1.55 -22.77 11.51
C ASN A 270 -2.17 -21.63 12.35
N GLY A 271 -3.25 -21.00 11.87
CA GLY A 271 -3.91 -19.86 12.53
C GLY A 271 -3.12 -18.54 12.48
N ARG A 272 -2.04 -18.47 11.69
CA ARG A 272 -1.16 -17.30 11.53
C ARG A 272 -0.99 -16.95 10.04
N TYR A 273 -0.28 -15.86 9.78
CA TYR A 273 0.03 -15.36 8.44
C TYR A 273 1.53 -15.36 8.23
N TYR A 274 1.96 -15.85 7.08
CA TYR A 274 3.37 -15.97 6.68
C TYR A 274 3.62 -15.11 5.45
N LEU A 275 4.49 -14.12 5.58
CA LEU A 275 4.97 -13.28 4.50
C LEU A 275 6.32 -13.80 4.04
N TYR A 276 6.38 -14.35 2.83
CA TYR A 276 7.60 -14.74 2.14
C TYR A 276 8.08 -13.57 1.32
N PHE A 277 9.38 -13.30 1.36
CA PHE A 277 9.93 -12.09 0.76
C PHE A 277 11.32 -12.31 0.17
N SER A 278 11.71 -11.46 -0.78
CA SER A 278 13.09 -11.35 -1.23
C SER A 278 13.80 -10.27 -0.43
N GLY A 279 15.07 -10.46 -0.10
CA GLY A 279 15.88 -9.45 0.60
C GLY A 279 17.37 -9.67 0.44
N GLY A 280 18.17 -8.62 0.64
CA GLY A 280 19.63 -8.68 0.65
C GLY A 280 20.23 -7.60 1.55
N ALA A 281 21.54 -7.68 1.77
CA ALA A 281 22.24 -6.65 2.53
C ALA A 281 22.62 -5.46 1.61
N ALA A 282 22.39 -4.23 2.06
CA ALA A 282 22.85 -2.98 1.48
C ALA A 282 24.39 -2.91 1.53
N SER A 283 24.97 -3.37 2.64
CA SER A 283 26.42 -3.46 2.83
C SER A 283 26.93 -4.88 2.54
N GLY A 284 27.93 -5.01 1.67
CA GLY A 284 28.55 -6.29 1.36
C GLY A 284 27.88 -7.02 0.18
N ASN A 285 27.46 -8.27 0.38
CA ASN A 285 26.89 -9.10 -0.67
C ASN A 285 25.41 -8.77 -0.90
N THR A 286 25.11 -8.06 -1.99
CA THR A 286 23.75 -7.63 -2.36
C THR A 286 22.89 -8.73 -3.00
N ALA A 287 23.41 -9.96 -3.10
CA ALA A 287 22.69 -11.10 -3.66
C ALA A 287 21.40 -11.37 -2.88
N LYS A 288 20.29 -11.54 -3.62
CA LYS A 288 18.98 -11.72 -3.02
C LYS A 288 18.79 -13.14 -2.51
N GLN A 289 18.10 -13.21 -1.38
CA GLN A 289 17.75 -14.41 -0.65
C GLN A 289 16.25 -14.36 -0.34
N LEU A 290 15.66 -15.51 -0.02
CA LEU A 290 14.27 -15.56 0.41
C LEU A 290 14.18 -15.67 1.93
N GLY A 291 13.35 -14.83 2.53
CA GLY A 291 12.97 -14.88 3.94
C GLY A 291 11.52 -15.32 4.12
N VAL A 292 11.17 -15.61 5.37
CA VAL A 292 9.78 -15.79 5.81
C VAL A 292 9.59 -15.10 7.15
N ALA A 293 8.57 -14.25 7.24
CA ALA A 293 8.16 -13.56 8.44
C ALA A 293 6.76 -14.01 8.85
N VAL A 294 6.44 -13.96 10.13
CA VAL A 294 5.16 -14.43 10.68
C VAL A 294 4.43 -13.33 11.46
N ALA A 295 3.10 -13.32 11.38
CA ALA A 295 2.22 -12.43 12.13
C ALA A 295 0.93 -13.14 12.56
N ASP A 296 0.27 -12.60 13.59
CA ASP A 296 -1.03 -13.10 14.07
C ASP A 296 -2.21 -12.49 13.30
N THR A 297 -1.98 -11.40 12.56
CA THR A 297 -2.99 -10.74 11.73
C THR A 297 -2.48 -10.56 10.30
N PRO A 298 -3.37 -10.46 9.29
CA PRO A 298 -2.95 -10.27 7.90
C PRO A 298 -2.27 -8.91 7.67
N THR A 299 -2.37 -7.98 8.63
CA THR A 299 -1.79 -6.63 8.55
C THR A 299 -0.56 -6.46 9.43
N GLY A 300 0.00 -7.57 9.95
CA GLY A 300 1.18 -7.52 10.79
C GLY A 300 0.92 -7.04 12.23
N PRO A 301 1.97 -6.53 12.91
CA PRO A 301 3.36 -6.47 12.43
C PRO A 301 3.92 -7.87 12.19
N PHE A 302 4.64 -8.05 11.07
CA PHE A 302 5.36 -9.27 10.78
C PHE A 302 6.75 -9.23 11.45
N ARG A 303 7.27 -10.41 11.78
CA ARG A 303 8.61 -10.60 12.37
C ARG A 303 9.31 -11.73 11.67
N ASP A 304 10.60 -11.59 11.39
CA ASP A 304 11.42 -12.67 10.83
C ASP A 304 11.25 -13.95 11.67
N ALA A 305 10.79 -15.02 11.02
CA ALA A 305 10.47 -16.26 11.70
C ALA A 305 11.72 -17.12 11.96
N LEU A 306 12.83 -16.86 11.27
CA LEU A 306 14.01 -17.71 11.27
C LEU A 306 15.27 -17.01 11.80
N GLY A 307 15.36 -15.69 11.65
CA GLY A 307 16.59 -14.93 11.93
C GLY A 307 17.69 -15.17 10.88
N HIS A 308 17.37 -15.90 9.81
CA HIS A 308 18.24 -16.16 8.66
C HIS A 308 17.37 -16.46 7.41
N PRO A 309 17.95 -16.42 6.20
CA PRO A 309 17.22 -16.74 4.98
C PRO A 309 16.65 -18.18 4.98
N LEU A 310 15.43 -18.33 4.47
CA LEU A 310 14.80 -19.61 4.13
C LEU A 310 15.47 -20.25 2.90
N VAL A 311 15.77 -19.44 1.88
CA VAL A 311 16.55 -19.84 0.70
C VAL A 311 17.73 -18.90 0.55
N ARG A 312 18.96 -19.42 0.64
CA ARG A 312 20.17 -18.60 0.51
C ARG A 312 20.48 -18.25 -0.95
N ALA A 313 21.11 -17.09 -1.15
CA ALA A 313 21.66 -16.73 -2.45
C ALA A 313 22.62 -17.83 -2.95
N GLY A 314 22.48 -18.23 -4.22
CA GLY A 314 23.34 -19.24 -4.83
C GLY A 314 23.14 -20.68 -4.33
N GLN A 315 22.19 -20.93 -3.41
CA GLN A 315 21.89 -22.29 -2.93
C GLN A 315 21.47 -23.22 -4.08
N PHE A 316 20.78 -22.67 -5.09
CA PHE A 316 20.42 -23.39 -6.31
C PHE A 316 20.99 -22.65 -7.54
N PRO A 317 21.66 -23.35 -8.46
CA PRO A 317 22.36 -22.72 -9.57
C PRO A 317 21.39 -22.21 -10.67
N GLY A 318 21.88 -21.28 -11.49
CA GLY A 318 21.23 -20.86 -12.74
C GLY A 318 20.20 -19.73 -12.64
N GLY A 319 19.92 -19.20 -11.45
CA GLY A 319 18.97 -18.09 -11.29
C GLY A 319 19.08 -17.41 -9.92
N GLN A 320 18.36 -16.31 -9.73
CA GLN A 320 18.29 -15.59 -8.45
C GLN A 320 17.18 -16.16 -7.55
N ALA A 321 17.39 -16.11 -6.23
CA ALA A 321 16.38 -16.47 -5.24
C ALA A 321 15.51 -15.26 -4.89
N ILE A 322 14.56 -14.95 -5.78
CA ILE A 322 13.57 -13.86 -5.64
C ILE A 322 12.16 -14.33 -6.01
N ASP A 323 11.19 -13.44 -5.85
CA ASP A 323 9.78 -13.62 -6.24
C ASP A 323 9.15 -14.89 -5.66
N PRO A 324 9.13 -15.03 -4.32
CA PRO A 324 8.44 -16.15 -3.70
C PRO A 324 6.95 -16.09 -3.99
N MET A 325 6.34 -17.26 -4.17
CA MET A 325 4.90 -17.44 -4.22
C MET A 325 4.52 -18.71 -3.48
N VAL A 326 3.48 -18.64 -2.65
CA VAL A 326 2.97 -19.80 -1.91
C VAL A 326 1.56 -20.15 -2.36
N PHE A 327 1.40 -21.40 -2.76
CA PHE A 327 0.12 -22.01 -3.11
C PHE A 327 -0.21 -23.07 -2.07
N THR A 328 -1.42 -23.02 -1.51
CA THR A 328 -1.94 -24.12 -0.69
C THR A 328 -3.04 -24.82 -1.46
N ASP A 329 -2.84 -26.12 -1.69
CA ASP A 329 -3.76 -26.94 -2.46
C ASP A 329 -4.97 -27.39 -1.61
N ASP A 330 -5.97 -27.98 -2.25
CA ASP A 330 -7.22 -28.41 -1.61
C ASP A 330 -7.00 -29.49 -0.53
N ASP A 331 -5.86 -30.20 -0.58
CA ASP A 331 -5.45 -31.20 0.42
C ASP A 331 -4.76 -30.59 1.65
N GLY A 332 -4.62 -29.26 1.69
CA GLY A 332 -3.96 -28.51 2.77
C GLY A 332 -2.44 -28.48 2.66
N VAL A 333 -1.83 -29.05 1.61
CA VAL A 333 -0.39 -28.99 1.38
C VAL A 333 -0.02 -27.66 0.74
N SER A 334 0.98 -26.99 1.34
CA SER A 334 1.54 -25.76 0.80
C SER A 334 2.80 -26.02 -0.02
N TYR A 335 2.98 -25.22 -1.07
CA TYR A 335 4.09 -25.28 -2.01
C TYR A 335 4.69 -23.89 -2.16
N LEU A 336 6.01 -23.80 -2.07
CA LEU A 336 6.77 -22.58 -2.33
C LEU A 336 7.32 -22.63 -3.76
N TYR A 337 7.03 -21.59 -4.53
CA TYR A 337 7.56 -21.32 -5.85
C TYR A 337 8.47 -20.09 -5.79
N TRP A 338 9.52 -20.06 -6.61
CA TRP A 338 10.38 -18.89 -6.68
C TRP A 338 11.30 -18.91 -7.91
N GLY A 339 11.90 -17.75 -8.16
CA GLY A 339 13.16 -17.62 -8.87
C GLY A 339 13.08 -16.76 -10.13
N GLN A 340 14.19 -16.08 -10.42
CA GLN A 340 14.41 -15.38 -11.69
C GLN A 340 15.41 -16.17 -12.55
N GLY A 341 15.15 -16.27 -13.86
CA GLY A 341 15.83 -17.13 -14.82
C GLY A 341 15.45 -18.61 -14.73
N VAL A 342 15.26 -19.13 -13.51
CA VAL A 342 14.88 -20.54 -13.26
C VAL A 342 13.73 -20.60 -12.25
N ALA A 343 12.58 -21.11 -12.71
CA ALA A 343 11.41 -21.35 -11.86
C ALA A 343 11.61 -22.64 -11.06
N ARG A 344 11.41 -22.55 -9.75
CA ARG A 344 11.53 -23.69 -8.83
C ARG A 344 10.25 -23.85 -8.04
N VAL A 345 10.02 -25.07 -7.57
CA VAL A 345 8.93 -25.42 -6.65
C VAL A 345 9.39 -26.45 -5.65
N VAL A 346 8.89 -26.34 -4.42
CA VAL A 346 9.06 -27.35 -3.38
C VAL A 346 7.82 -27.42 -2.50
N ARG A 347 7.54 -28.60 -1.96
CA ARG A 347 6.56 -28.75 -0.88
C ARG A 347 7.12 -28.12 0.39
N LEU A 348 6.34 -27.27 1.05
CA LEU A 348 6.65 -26.77 2.39
C LEU A 348 6.31 -27.83 3.44
N ASN A 349 7.08 -27.85 4.52
CA ASN A 349 6.69 -28.58 5.72
C ASN A 349 5.48 -27.89 6.39
N ALA A 350 4.79 -28.62 7.27
CA ALA A 350 3.58 -28.13 7.94
C ALA A 350 3.82 -26.87 8.81
N ASP A 351 5.06 -26.58 9.18
CA ASP A 351 5.44 -25.38 9.94
C ASP A 351 5.43 -24.09 9.10
N MET A 352 5.29 -24.21 7.77
CA MET A 352 5.33 -23.13 6.77
C MET A 352 6.69 -22.41 6.66
N VAL A 353 7.70 -22.81 7.43
CA VAL A 353 8.99 -22.12 7.54
C VAL A 353 10.19 -23.02 7.23
N SER A 354 9.94 -24.25 6.78
CA SER A 354 10.98 -25.16 6.34
C SER A 354 10.54 -26.02 5.15
N TYR A 355 11.51 -26.61 4.46
CA TYR A 355 11.32 -27.56 3.36
C TYR A 355 12.53 -28.50 3.27
N ASP A 356 12.41 -29.61 2.54
CA ASP A 356 13.55 -30.48 2.21
C ASP A 356 14.22 -29.99 0.92
N PRO A 357 15.49 -29.51 0.96
CA PRO A 357 16.20 -29.05 -0.23
C PRO A 357 16.39 -30.11 -1.31
N ALA A 358 16.37 -31.41 -0.95
CA ALA A 358 16.48 -32.50 -1.92
C ALA A 358 15.20 -32.66 -2.76
N GLN A 359 14.07 -32.09 -2.33
CA GLN A 359 12.77 -32.16 -3.03
C GLN A 359 12.53 -30.97 -3.97
N VAL A 360 13.48 -30.05 -4.10
CA VAL A 360 13.33 -28.89 -5.00
C VAL A 360 13.33 -29.35 -6.45
N ARG A 361 12.30 -28.93 -7.20
CA ARG A 361 12.16 -29.25 -8.63
C ARG A 361 12.24 -27.99 -9.48
N THR A 362 12.99 -28.07 -10.57
CA THR A 362 12.97 -27.05 -11.63
C THR A 362 11.77 -27.27 -12.53
N ILE A 363 10.99 -26.21 -12.77
CA ILE A 363 9.75 -26.23 -13.55
C ILE A 363 9.71 -25.14 -14.64
N THR A 364 10.86 -24.56 -14.98
CA THR A 364 11.01 -23.41 -15.89
C THR A 364 10.33 -23.62 -17.26
N PRO A 365 9.25 -22.88 -17.56
CA PRO A 365 8.65 -22.87 -18.89
C PRO A 365 9.52 -22.11 -19.92
N PRO A 366 9.37 -22.38 -21.22
CA PRO A 366 9.97 -21.54 -22.27
C PRO A 366 9.48 -20.09 -22.16
N GLY A 367 10.41 -19.13 -22.22
CA GLY A 367 10.12 -17.69 -22.13
C GLY A 367 10.12 -17.12 -20.70
N TYR A 368 10.26 -17.97 -19.68
CA TYR A 368 10.27 -17.57 -18.27
C TYR A 368 11.39 -16.56 -17.94
N ASN A 369 11.03 -15.42 -17.36
CA ASN A 369 11.97 -14.56 -16.64
C ASN A 369 11.78 -14.71 -15.12
N GLU A 370 10.62 -14.37 -14.56
CA GLU A 370 10.41 -14.27 -13.11
C GLU A 370 8.92 -14.28 -12.70
N ALA A 371 8.62 -13.92 -11.44
CA ALA A 371 7.27 -13.76 -10.88
C ALA A 371 6.33 -14.96 -11.07
N PRO A 372 6.69 -16.16 -10.57
CA PRO A 372 5.83 -17.33 -10.67
C PRO A 372 4.56 -17.11 -9.85
N PHE A 373 3.40 -17.42 -10.41
CA PHE A 373 2.14 -17.43 -9.68
C PHE A 373 1.32 -18.67 -10.01
N VAL A 374 0.87 -19.39 -8.99
CA VAL A 374 0.06 -20.61 -9.16
C VAL A 374 -1.32 -20.47 -8.54
N PHE A 375 -2.34 -20.85 -9.29
CA PHE A 375 -3.67 -21.06 -8.73
C PHE A 375 -4.32 -22.30 -9.35
N LYS A 376 -5.40 -22.77 -8.72
CA LYS A 376 -6.16 -23.93 -9.18
C LYS A 376 -7.60 -23.53 -9.42
N ARG A 377 -8.17 -24.02 -10.52
CA ARG A 377 -9.60 -23.88 -10.85
C ARG A 377 -10.10 -25.15 -11.51
N ASN A 378 -11.17 -25.73 -10.99
CA ASN A 378 -11.82 -26.94 -11.53
C ASN A 378 -10.83 -28.09 -11.79
N GLY A 379 -9.94 -28.37 -10.83
CA GLY A 379 -8.94 -29.44 -10.93
C GLY A 379 -7.74 -29.15 -11.83
N THR A 380 -7.72 -28.01 -12.53
CA THR A 380 -6.58 -27.58 -13.36
C THR A 380 -5.70 -26.60 -12.60
N TYR A 381 -4.38 -26.80 -12.65
CA TYR A 381 -3.39 -25.87 -12.11
C TYR A 381 -2.94 -24.92 -13.21
N TYR A 382 -2.79 -23.65 -12.86
CA TYR A 382 -2.33 -22.59 -13.75
C TYR A 382 -1.03 -22.06 -13.19
N LEU A 383 0.09 -22.29 -13.89
CA LEU A 383 1.36 -21.62 -13.61
C LEU A 383 1.47 -20.41 -14.53
N MET A 384 1.56 -19.24 -13.95
CA MET A 384 1.74 -17.98 -14.64
C MET A 384 3.12 -17.39 -14.30
N TRP A 385 3.67 -16.56 -15.18
CA TRP A 385 4.98 -15.92 -14.99
C TRP A 385 5.10 -14.64 -15.82
N SER A 386 6.10 -13.83 -15.51
CA SER A 386 6.46 -12.68 -16.34
C SER A 386 7.59 -13.02 -17.31
N GLU A 387 7.46 -12.54 -18.54
CA GLU A 387 8.51 -12.55 -19.57
C GLU A 387 9.12 -11.14 -19.69
N ASN A 388 10.39 -11.07 -20.13
CA ASN A 388 11.21 -9.86 -20.24
C ASN A 388 11.58 -9.23 -18.88
N ASP A 389 12.44 -8.20 -18.92
CA ASP A 389 12.86 -7.42 -17.75
C ASP A 389 11.81 -6.36 -17.40
N THR A 390 11.57 -6.10 -16.11
CA THR A 390 10.57 -5.11 -15.64
C THR A 390 10.83 -3.69 -16.17
N ARG A 391 12.05 -3.33 -16.60
CA ARG A 391 12.35 -2.03 -17.23
C ARG A 391 11.96 -1.97 -18.70
N SER A 392 11.65 -3.10 -19.33
CA SER A 392 11.14 -3.14 -20.69
C SER A 392 9.65 -2.79 -20.72
N GLU A 393 9.23 -2.00 -21.70
CA GLU A 393 7.80 -1.81 -21.96
C GLU A 393 7.09 -3.10 -22.40
N ASP A 394 7.86 -4.11 -22.84
CA ASP A 394 7.39 -5.44 -23.22
C ASP A 394 7.31 -6.43 -22.05
N TYR A 395 7.53 -5.99 -20.80
CA TYR A 395 7.25 -6.81 -19.62
C TYR A 395 5.78 -7.24 -19.64
N ARG A 396 5.53 -8.56 -19.59
CA ARG A 396 4.24 -9.17 -19.93
C ARG A 396 4.03 -10.50 -19.20
N VAL A 397 2.79 -10.93 -19.05
CA VAL A 397 2.46 -12.18 -18.35
C VAL A 397 2.11 -13.28 -19.35
N ALA A 398 2.69 -14.46 -19.16
CA ALA A 398 2.34 -15.69 -19.85
C ALA A 398 1.91 -16.78 -18.86
N TYR A 399 1.27 -17.84 -19.36
CA TYR A 399 0.83 -18.94 -18.50
C TYR A 399 0.88 -20.31 -19.17
N ALA A 400 0.79 -21.33 -18.33
CA ALA A 400 0.70 -22.74 -18.68
C ALA A 400 -0.31 -23.43 -17.77
N THR A 401 -0.85 -24.56 -18.23
CA THR A 401 -1.79 -25.39 -17.47
C THR A 401 -1.17 -26.75 -17.15
N GLY A 402 -1.44 -27.30 -15.98
CA GLY A 402 -0.93 -28.60 -15.54
C GLY A 402 -1.93 -29.38 -14.68
N THR A 403 -1.56 -30.61 -14.34
CA THR A 403 -2.40 -31.55 -13.56
C THR A 403 -1.93 -31.74 -12.12
N SER A 404 -0.82 -31.11 -11.73
CA SER A 404 -0.33 -31.09 -10.35
C SER A 404 0.38 -29.77 -10.04
N PRO A 405 0.64 -29.46 -8.75
CA PRO A 405 1.49 -28.33 -8.34
C PRO A 405 2.90 -28.37 -8.97
N PHE A 406 3.36 -29.53 -9.42
CA PHE A 406 4.67 -29.69 -10.08
C PHE A 406 4.60 -29.72 -11.62
N GLY A 407 3.42 -29.56 -12.21
CA GLY A 407 3.18 -29.81 -13.63
C GLY A 407 2.88 -31.29 -13.94
N PRO A 408 3.20 -31.79 -15.15
CA PRO A 408 3.87 -31.10 -16.25
C PRO A 408 3.05 -29.91 -16.77
N TRP A 409 3.74 -28.89 -17.28
CA TRP A 409 3.15 -27.64 -17.71
C TRP A 409 2.98 -27.58 -19.23
N THR A 410 1.75 -27.39 -19.69
CA THR A 410 1.41 -27.15 -21.10
C THR A 410 1.28 -25.65 -21.35
N ASN A 411 2.21 -25.08 -22.12
CA ASN A 411 2.29 -23.64 -22.38
C ASN A 411 1.07 -23.13 -23.15
N ARG A 412 0.49 -22.01 -22.69
CA ARG A 412 -0.67 -21.31 -23.26
C ARG A 412 -0.37 -19.88 -23.74
N ARG A 413 0.91 -19.47 -23.69
CA ARG A 413 1.47 -18.19 -24.17
C ARG A 413 1.02 -16.98 -23.34
N VAL A 414 1.36 -15.79 -23.85
CA VAL A 414 1.08 -14.47 -23.27
C VAL A 414 -0.43 -14.25 -23.12
N VAL A 415 -0.83 -13.72 -21.96
CA VAL A 415 -2.22 -13.43 -21.60
C VAL A 415 -2.44 -11.97 -21.18
N LEU A 416 -1.40 -11.25 -20.73
CA LEU A 416 -1.45 -9.83 -20.42
C LEU A 416 -0.22 -9.14 -21.01
N GLN A 417 -0.43 -8.03 -21.71
CA GLN A 417 0.62 -7.25 -22.37
C GLN A 417 0.23 -5.76 -22.49
N LYS A 418 1.21 -4.92 -22.86
CA LYS A 418 1.05 -3.48 -23.05
C LYS A 418 -0.13 -3.09 -23.96
N ARG A 419 -0.70 -1.90 -23.73
CA ARG A 419 -1.75 -1.28 -24.54
C ARG A 419 -1.39 0.19 -24.81
N LEU A 420 -0.63 0.40 -25.89
CA LEU A 420 0.02 1.67 -26.18
C LEU A 420 -0.94 2.82 -26.51
N ASP A 421 -2.08 2.53 -27.14
CA ASP A 421 -3.16 3.48 -27.40
C ASP A 421 -3.76 4.08 -26.12
N ALA A 422 -3.62 3.39 -24.99
CA ALA A 422 -3.99 3.88 -23.66
C ALA A 422 -2.78 4.33 -22.81
N GLY A 423 -1.57 4.39 -23.38
CA GLY A 423 -0.34 4.74 -22.66
C GLY A 423 0.17 3.66 -21.69
N ILE A 424 -0.41 2.46 -21.71
CA ILE A 424 -0.11 1.37 -20.78
C ILE A 424 1.09 0.56 -21.29
N ARG A 425 2.13 0.45 -20.46
CA ARG A 425 3.41 -0.22 -20.77
C ARG A 425 3.88 -1.07 -19.59
N GLY A 426 4.66 -2.13 -19.87
CA GLY A 426 5.33 -2.95 -18.85
C GLY A 426 4.37 -3.67 -17.91
N THR A 427 3.32 -4.31 -18.45
CA THR A 427 2.27 -5.00 -17.69
C THR A 427 2.70 -6.40 -17.27
N GLY A 428 3.45 -6.51 -16.19
CA GLY A 428 3.88 -7.80 -15.64
C GLY A 428 3.88 -7.79 -14.12
N HIS A 429 4.52 -8.80 -13.53
CA HIS A 429 4.45 -9.20 -12.13
C HIS A 429 3.05 -9.10 -11.55
N HIS A 430 2.41 -10.25 -11.41
CA HIS A 430 0.98 -10.32 -11.16
C HIS A 430 0.66 -11.29 -10.04
N SER A 431 -0.55 -11.13 -9.52
CA SER A 431 -1.22 -12.11 -8.70
C SER A 431 -2.66 -12.25 -9.14
N VAL A 432 -3.23 -13.42 -8.86
CA VAL A 432 -4.60 -13.76 -9.22
C VAL A 432 -5.39 -14.05 -7.96
N VAL A 433 -6.58 -13.47 -7.87
CA VAL A 433 -7.51 -13.72 -6.76
C VAL A 433 -8.88 -14.12 -7.29
N ARG A 434 -9.50 -15.07 -6.58
CA ARG A 434 -10.90 -15.43 -6.75
C ARG A 434 -11.75 -14.60 -5.79
N ALA A 435 -12.79 -13.95 -6.29
CA ALA A 435 -13.71 -13.24 -5.43
C ALA A 435 -14.43 -14.20 -4.47
N PRO A 436 -14.51 -13.87 -3.16
CA PRO A 436 -15.07 -14.75 -2.14
C PRO A 436 -16.46 -15.28 -2.53
N GLY A 437 -16.64 -16.60 -2.45
CA GLY A 437 -17.93 -17.25 -2.70
C GLY A 437 -18.40 -17.29 -4.17
N THR A 438 -17.59 -16.85 -5.13
CA THR A 438 -17.98 -16.80 -6.56
C THR A 438 -16.96 -17.49 -7.46
N ASP A 439 -17.22 -17.66 -8.74
CA ASP A 439 -16.20 -18.02 -9.75
C ASP A 439 -15.75 -16.79 -10.58
N THR A 440 -15.77 -15.61 -9.95
CA THR A 440 -15.22 -14.38 -10.55
C THR A 440 -13.77 -14.24 -10.15
N TRP A 441 -12.91 -13.89 -11.11
CA TRP A 441 -11.47 -13.78 -10.92
C TRP A 441 -10.96 -12.41 -11.33
N TYR A 442 -9.92 -11.97 -10.61
CA TYR A 442 -9.23 -10.71 -10.87
C TYR A 442 -7.73 -10.96 -10.92
N VAL A 443 -7.05 -10.17 -11.72
CA VAL A 443 -5.59 -10.13 -11.81
C VAL A 443 -5.13 -8.77 -11.30
N ALA A 444 -4.33 -8.76 -10.25
CA ALA A 444 -3.56 -7.58 -9.86
C ALA A 444 -2.19 -7.66 -10.54
N TYR A 445 -1.72 -6.55 -11.08
CA TYR A 445 -0.42 -6.48 -11.74
C TYR A 445 0.13 -5.06 -11.63
N HIS A 446 1.43 -4.88 -11.88
CA HIS A 446 1.98 -3.54 -12.03
C HIS A 446 2.15 -3.17 -13.49
N ARG A 447 2.19 -1.87 -13.74
CA ARG A 447 2.60 -1.27 -15.01
C ARG A 447 3.46 -0.04 -14.77
N PHE A 448 4.07 0.51 -15.81
CA PHE A 448 4.68 1.84 -15.68
C PHE A 448 3.62 2.85 -15.29
N ALA A 449 3.90 3.68 -14.29
CA ALA A 449 2.98 4.72 -13.86
C ALA A 449 2.56 5.59 -15.05
N VAL A 450 1.27 5.89 -15.19
CA VAL A 450 0.78 6.70 -16.32
C VAL A 450 0.67 8.15 -15.85
N PRO A 451 1.22 9.13 -16.59
CA PRO A 451 1.81 9.03 -17.94
C PRO A 451 3.35 8.85 -17.99
N ALA A 452 4.08 8.98 -16.88
CA ALA A 452 5.52 9.25 -16.91
C ALA A 452 6.42 8.18 -16.23
N GLY A 453 5.89 7.01 -15.94
CA GLY A 453 6.59 5.93 -15.25
C GLY A 453 7.55 5.12 -16.12
N ASN A 454 8.31 4.26 -15.46
CA ASN A 454 9.33 3.37 -16.00
C ASN A 454 9.51 2.14 -15.07
N GLY A 455 10.53 1.32 -15.29
CA GLY A 455 10.78 0.09 -14.50
C GLY A 455 11.03 0.25 -13.01
N THR A 456 11.32 1.45 -12.51
CA THR A 456 11.44 1.77 -11.07
C THR A 456 10.37 2.76 -10.59
N ASN A 457 9.42 3.11 -11.47
CA ASN A 457 8.31 4.02 -11.18
C ASN A 457 7.02 3.39 -11.72
N ARG A 458 6.60 2.32 -11.05
CA ARG A 458 5.45 1.49 -11.43
C ARG A 458 4.27 1.75 -10.50
N GLU A 459 3.09 1.38 -10.97
CA GLU A 459 1.84 1.51 -10.23
C GLU A 459 1.04 0.21 -10.30
N THR A 460 0.34 -0.11 -9.22
CA THR A 460 -0.45 -1.34 -9.10
C THR A 460 -1.87 -1.11 -9.62
N THR A 461 -2.36 -2.03 -10.44
CA THR A 461 -3.70 -2.00 -11.05
C THR A 461 -4.38 -3.36 -10.91
N ILE A 462 -5.70 -3.42 -11.15
CA ILE A 462 -6.48 -4.66 -11.13
C ILE A 462 -7.43 -4.67 -12.32
N ASP A 463 -7.47 -5.80 -13.03
CA ASP A 463 -8.45 -6.07 -14.08
C ASP A 463 -9.17 -7.40 -13.86
N ARG A 464 -10.31 -7.57 -14.54
CA ARG A 464 -11.06 -8.83 -14.53
C ARG A 464 -10.30 -9.88 -15.35
N MET A 465 -10.23 -11.10 -14.82
CA MET A 465 -9.68 -12.25 -15.53
C MET A 465 -10.80 -13.24 -15.82
N GLU A 466 -10.92 -13.66 -17.08
CA GLU A 466 -12.00 -14.52 -17.53
C GLU A 466 -11.47 -15.78 -18.20
N PHE A 467 -12.29 -16.82 -18.22
CA PHE A 467 -11.94 -18.11 -18.79
C PHE A 467 -12.87 -18.47 -19.95
N ASN A 468 -12.32 -19.13 -20.96
CA ASN A 468 -13.08 -19.84 -21.97
C ASN A 468 -13.69 -21.12 -21.38
N ALA A 469 -14.64 -21.71 -22.12
CA ALA A 469 -15.31 -22.95 -21.70
C ALA A 469 -14.33 -24.14 -21.57
N ASP A 470 -13.23 -24.14 -22.33
CA ASP A 470 -12.18 -25.16 -22.28
C ASP A 470 -11.18 -24.97 -21.12
N GLY A 471 -11.40 -23.96 -20.27
CA GLY A 471 -10.53 -23.64 -19.14
C GLY A 471 -9.33 -22.76 -19.49
N THR A 472 -9.11 -22.37 -20.75
CA THR A 472 -8.06 -21.38 -21.09
C THR A 472 -8.44 -19.99 -20.59
N ILE A 473 -7.44 -19.19 -20.19
CA ILE A 473 -7.63 -17.78 -19.80
C ILE A 473 -7.80 -16.95 -21.07
N ARG A 474 -8.82 -16.09 -21.09
CA ARG A 474 -9.01 -15.08 -22.15
C ARG A 474 -7.93 -14.00 -22.05
N PRO A 475 -7.48 -13.40 -23.18
CA PRO A 475 -6.58 -12.27 -23.13
C PRO A 475 -7.10 -11.17 -22.19
N ILE A 476 -6.29 -10.78 -21.22
CA ILE A 476 -6.61 -9.72 -20.27
C ILE A 476 -6.43 -8.38 -20.98
N VAL A 477 -7.45 -7.53 -20.91
CA VAL A 477 -7.42 -6.18 -21.49
C VAL A 477 -7.10 -5.19 -20.38
N PRO A 478 -5.86 -4.67 -20.27
CA PRO A 478 -5.49 -3.78 -19.18
C PRO A 478 -6.25 -2.47 -19.27
N THR A 479 -6.90 -2.00 -18.20
CA THR A 479 -7.68 -0.74 -18.21
C THR A 479 -6.87 0.45 -17.71
N ALA A 480 -7.23 1.67 -18.17
CA ALA A 480 -6.47 2.89 -17.90
C ALA A 480 -6.74 3.46 -16.52
#